data_AF-A0A485LYU3-F1
#
_entry.id   AF-A0A485LYU3-F1
#
_cell.length_a   1.000
_cell.length_b   1.000
_cell.length_c   1.000
_cell.angle_alpha   90.00
_cell.angle_beta   90.00
_cell.angle_gamma   90.00
#
_symmetry.space_group_name_H-M   'P 1'
#
loop_
_entity.id
_entity.type
_entity.pdbx_description
1 polymer ?
#
loop_
_entity_poly.entity_id
_entity_poly.type
_entity_poly.pdbx_seq_one_letter_code
_entity_poly.pdbx_strand_id
1 'polypeptide(L)' 'MTGRAQGYCMLKVPQTPQEPATGYAGMQGVSVTTASFSLKHKEISRLKAQAVCMENALRLISRRIDYLEGLCTGGGEGS' A
#
# COMPACT_ATOMS: atom_id res chain seq x y z
N MET A 1 6.64 -23.75 -4.98
CA MET A 1 5.29 -23.86 -4.40
C MET A 1 4.58 -25.04 -5.05
N THR A 2 4.88 -26.25 -4.60
CA THR A 2 4.49 -27.51 -5.28
C THR A 2 3.79 -28.43 -4.29
N GLY A 3 2.50 -28.18 -4.06
CA GLY A 3 1.61 -29.08 -3.35
C GLY A 3 0.57 -29.60 -4.34
N ARG A 4 0.46 -30.93 -4.49
CA ARG A 4 -0.64 -31.55 -5.24
C ARG A 4 -1.95 -31.18 -4.52
N ALA A 5 -2.80 -30.38 -5.16
CA ALA A 5 -4.10 -29.99 -4.62
C ALA A 5 -5.09 -31.17 -4.71
N GLN A 6 -4.95 -32.14 -3.81
CA GLN A 6 -5.97 -33.17 -3.58
C GLN A 6 -6.62 -32.90 -2.22
N GLY A 7 -7.75 -32.19 -2.26
CA GLY A 7 -8.53 -31.83 -1.08
C GLY A 7 -9.62 -30.83 -1.44
N TYR A 8 -10.67 -30.77 -0.61
CA TYR A 8 -11.69 -29.74 -0.73
C TYR A 8 -11.33 -28.52 0.12
N CYS A 9 -11.86 -27.36 -0.27
CA CYS A 9 -11.88 -26.16 0.54
C CYS A 9 -13.31 -25.65 0.59
N MET A 10 -13.89 -25.58 1.77
CA MET A 10 -15.22 -25.02 2.00
C MET A 10 -15.06 -23.74 2.81
N LEU A 11 -15.40 -22.61 2.21
CA LEU A 11 -15.39 -21.31 2.87
C LEU A 11 -16.82 -20.84 3.08
N LYS A 12 -17.11 -20.36 4.28
CA LYS A 12 -18.31 -19.59 4.58
C LYS A 12 -18.18 -18.23 3.91
N VAL A 13 -19.17 -17.87 3.10
CA VAL A 13 -19.26 -16.52 2.53
C VAL A 13 -19.49 -15.54 3.68
N PRO A 14 -18.59 -14.56 3.88
CA PRO A 14 -18.76 -13.56 4.94
C PRO A 14 -20.00 -12.70 4.68
N GLN A 15 -20.67 -12.22 5.74
CA GLN A 15 -21.87 -11.40 5.59
C GLN A 15 -21.53 -9.99 5.10
N THR A 16 -20.31 -9.53 5.41
CA THR A 16 -19.81 -8.23 5.00
C THR A 16 -18.43 -8.37 4.34
N PRO A 17 -18.06 -7.50 3.38
CA PRO A 17 -16.72 -7.52 2.77
C PRO A 17 -15.57 -7.36 3.78
N GLN A 18 -15.86 -6.81 4.96
CA GLN A 18 -14.89 -6.55 6.02
C GLN A 18 -14.61 -7.79 6.87
N GLU A 19 -15.50 -8.77 6.88
CA GLU A 19 -15.31 -10.02 7.61
C GLU A 19 -14.32 -10.94 6.87
N PRO A 20 -13.41 -11.61 7.59
CA PRO A 20 -12.61 -12.67 7.02
C PRO A 20 -13.51 -13.86 6.64
N ALA A 21 -13.22 -14.51 5.51
CA ALA A 21 -13.85 -15.78 5.18
C ALA A 21 -13.25 -16.87 6.07
N THR A 22 -14.10 -17.68 6.69
CA THR A 22 -13.69 -18.80 7.54
C THR A 22 -14.15 -20.12 6.93
N GLY A 23 -13.47 -21.22 7.23
CA GLY A 23 -13.86 -22.48 6.64
C GLY A 23 -12.93 -23.63 6.99
N TYR A 24 -13.00 -24.68 6.19
CA TYR A 24 -12.22 -25.90 6.36
C TYR A 24 -11.50 -26.28 5.07
N ALA A 25 -10.25 -26.74 5.20
CA ALA A 25 -9.43 -27.17 4.08
C ALA A 25 -8.82 -28.55 4.31
N GLY A 26 -8.67 -29.29 3.22
CA GLY A 26 -8.05 -30.61 3.22
C GLY A 26 -8.98 -31.73 3.70
N MET A 27 -8.55 -32.97 3.50
CA MET A 27 -9.36 -34.15 3.83
C MET A 27 -9.66 -34.28 5.33
N GLN A 28 -8.78 -33.76 6.19
CA GLN A 28 -8.97 -33.75 7.65
C GLN A 28 -9.82 -32.57 8.15
N GLY A 29 -10.25 -31.65 7.28
CA GLY A 29 -11.06 -30.50 7.68
C GLY A 29 -10.33 -29.54 8.61
N VAL A 30 -9.12 -29.10 8.25
CA VAL A 30 -8.37 -28.13 9.05
C VAL A 30 -9.03 -26.75 8.95
N SER A 31 -9.29 -26.11 10.10
CA SER A 31 -9.86 -24.77 10.13
C SER A 31 -8.93 -23.75 9.49
N VAL A 32 -9.48 -22.92 8.59
CA VAL A 32 -8.77 -21.85 7.90
C VAL A 32 -9.53 -20.53 8.02
N THR A 33 -8.77 -19.42 8.07
CA THR A 33 -9.32 -18.06 8.11
C THR A 33 -8.53 -17.20 7.13
N THR A 34 -9.22 -16.46 6.26
CA THR A 34 -8.58 -15.54 5.31
C THR A 34 -8.32 -14.18 5.96
N ALA A 35 -7.37 -13.40 5.43
CA ALA A 35 -7.14 -12.04 5.89
C ALA A 35 -8.34 -11.13 5.53
N SER A 36 -8.80 -10.31 6.48
CA SER A 36 -9.85 -9.31 6.23
C SER A 36 -9.43 -8.36 5.10
N PHE A 37 -10.32 -8.11 4.15
CA PHE A 37 -10.10 -7.14 3.06
C PHE A 37 -9.84 -5.72 3.59
N SER A 38 -10.33 -5.39 4.79
CA SER A 38 -10.18 -4.06 5.39
C SER A 38 -8.72 -3.69 5.69
N LEU A 39 -7.87 -4.66 6.03
CA LEU A 39 -6.45 -4.40 6.29
C LEU A 39 -5.74 -3.96 5.01
N LYS A 40 -5.99 -4.65 3.90
CA LYS A 40 -5.41 -4.30 2.59
C LYS A 40 -5.85 -2.91 2.13
N HIS A 41 -7.13 -2.56 2.31
CA HIS A 41 -7.62 -1.22 1.95
C HIS A 41 -7.02 -0.11 2.83
N LYS A 42 -6.83 -0.36 4.14
CA LYS A 42 -6.15 0.57 5.05
C LYS A 42 -4.69 0.77 4.65
N GLU A 43 -3.98 -0.32 4.31
CA GLU A 43 -2.59 -0.25 3.84
C GLU A 43 -2.45 0.52 2.53
N ILE A 44 -3.31 0.25 1.54
CA ILE A 44 -3.31 0.98 0.26
C ILE A 44 -3.57 2.48 0.49
N SER A 45 -4.55 2.81 1.35
CA SER A 45 -4.87 4.22 1.65
C SER A 45 -3.70 4.93 2.34
N ARG A 46 -3.03 4.25 3.28
CA ARG A 46 -1.82 4.74 3.94
C ARG A 46 -0.68 4.96 2.95
N LEU A 47 -0.44 4.01 2.05
CA LEU A 47 0.61 4.12 1.03
C LEU A 47 0.33 5.28 0.05
N LYS A 48 -0.93 5.48 -0.36
CA LYS A 48 -1.34 6.63 -1.17
C LYS A 48 -1.06 7.96 -0.47
N ALA A 49 -1.44 8.06 0.81
CA ALA A 49 -1.17 9.27 1.59
C ALA A 49 0.35 9.53 1.71
N GLN A 50 1.14 8.48 1.92
CA GLN A 50 2.60 8.57 1.98
C GLN A 50 3.20 9.05 0.66
N ALA A 51 2.72 8.54 -0.48
CA ALA A 51 3.18 8.98 -1.80
C ALA A 51 2.91 10.48 -2.02
N VAL A 52 1.70 10.96 -1.69
CA VAL A 52 1.34 12.38 -1.78
C VAL A 52 2.24 13.25 -0.89
N CYS A 53 2.54 12.81 0.33
CA CYS A 53 3.46 13.53 1.21
C CYS A 53 4.87 13.62 0.61
N MET A 54 5.38 12.54 0.03
CA MET A 54 6.68 12.52 -0.64
C MET A 54 6.72 13.45 -1.85
N GLU A 55 5.69 13.42 -2.70
CA GLU A 55 5.58 14.32 -3.86
C GLU A 55 5.58 15.80 -3.44
N ASN A 56 4.85 16.15 -2.37
CA ASN A 56 4.83 17.51 -1.85
C ASN A 56 6.20 17.94 -1.29
N ALA A 57 6.90 17.04 -0.58
CA ALA A 57 8.24 17.30 -0.08
C ALA A 57 9.23 17.53 -1.24
N LEU A 58 9.17 16.69 -2.28
CA LEU A 58 10.00 16.85 -3.48
C LEU A 58 9.74 18.19 -4.17
N ARG A 59 8.48 18.58 -4.36
CA ARG A 59 8.14 19.91 -4.94
C ARG A 59 8.70 21.07 -4.12
N LEU A 60 8.68 20.96 -2.80
CA LEU A 60 9.26 21.99 -1.92
C LEU A 60 10.77 22.09 -2.11
N ILE A 61 11.45 20.94 -2.18
CA ILE A 61 12.90 20.87 -2.41
C ILE A 61 13.24 21.48 -3.77
N SER A 62 12.54 21.11 -4.84
CA SER A 62 12.75 21.67 -6.18
C SER A 62 12.62 23.20 -6.19
N ARG A 63 11.55 23.74 -5.62
CA ARG A 63 11.38 25.21 -5.53
C ARG A 63 12.52 25.90 -4.79
N ARG A 64 13.07 25.24 -3.76
CA ARG A 64 14.18 25.80 -2.99
C ARG A 64 15.47 25.76 -3.80
N ILE A 65 15.69 24.72 -4.60
CA ILE A 65 16.80 24.66 -5.56
C ILE A 65 16.66 25.80 -6.56
N ASP A 66 15.52 25.93 -7.23
CA ASP A 66 15.26 26.98 -8.23
C ASP A 66 15.53 28.39 -7.66
N TYR A 67 15.09 28.63 -6.42
CA TYR A 67 15.33 29.89 -5.73
C TYR A 67 16.82 30.15 -5.50
N LEU A 68 17.57 29.15 -5.01
CA LEU A 68 18.99 29.28 -4.75
C LEU A 68 19.79 29.45 -6.05
N GLU A 69 19.43 28.72 -7.11
CA GLU A 69 20.04 28.86 -8.43
C GLU A 69 19.80 30.26 -9.03
N GLY A 70 18.59 30.80 -8.85
CA GLY A 70 18.26 32.18 -9.23
C GLY A 70 19.13 33.22 -8.51
N LEU A 71 19.42 33.01 -7.22
CA LEU A 71 20.33 33.88 -6.47
C LEU A 71 21.78 33.78 -6.96
N CYS A 72 22.23 32.59 -7.33
CA CYS A 72 23.59 32.38 -7.87
C CYS A 72 23.77 32.99 -9.26
N THR A 73 22.72 33.03 -10.08
CA THR A 73 22.77 33.57 -11.45
C THR A 73 22.50 35.08 -11.51
N GLY A 74 21.73 35.64 -10.57
CA GLY A 74 21.46 37.09 -10.49
C GLY A 74 22.51 37.93 -9.75
N GLY A 75 23.49 37.31 -9.09
CA GLY A 75 24.51 38.01 -8.29
C GLY A 75 25.79 38.42 -9.04
N GLY A 76 25.87 38.20 -10.36
CA GLY A 76 27.05 38.46 -11.18
C GLY A 76 27.08 39.79 -11.94
N GLU A 77 26.01 40.60 -11.88
CA GLU A 77 25.94 41.90 -12.55
C GLU A 77 25.85 43.02 -11.51
N GLY A 78 26.98 43.33 -10.85
CA GLY A 78 27.03 44.50 -9.98
C GLY A 78 28.25 44.62 -9.07
N SER A 79 29.27 45.30 -9.61
CA SER A 79 30.45 45.93 -8.96
C SER A 79 31.77 45.20 -9.10
#